data_AF-A0A9P1HRE0-F1
#
_entry.id   AF-A0A9P1HRE0-F1
#
_cell.length_a   1.000
_cell.length_b   1.000
_cell.length_c   1.000
_cell.angle_alpha   90.00
_cell.angle_beta   90.00
_cell.angle_gamma   90.00
#
_symmetry.space_group_name_H-M   'P 1'
#
loop_
_entity.id
_entity.type
_entity.pdbx_description
1 polymer ?
#
loop_
_entity_poly.entity_id
_entity_poly.type
_entity_poly.pdbx_seq_one_letter_code
_entity_poly.pdbx_strand_id
1 'polypeptide(L)'
;MISRIQPRNFLRSNGIQKSFSTSSVRSSEPKLSVAVEKVSLSRGLSMNKFEKDFLIYPEYNDTDDLKNIEGFTDVLRQTLEVATKAGDVEKAGCLTDDIKYALEKNQICSTFVPSDYEGLGMCRKDLAHIFQELSIDWNIFANVSTVYIASQLLILYGNEEQKTKYLPLIANGKCRPAITLANLKGNQEMLGECVSSTGSSMLLSVKDVPMLASENANLLFVFAKNKNHLTKSNGISCILVDTNNISSTGKLSFKREDSTGLKGTNVAMVSLESTIDSSLVLGDGDQGLEIIKELTCSGRFPLAAATIGHARRLLTKLSVIANRTPSSRDDNSFVASDSGAQYVATTLALNLYSLESSLFYLVGLLDEGIPMVADVENALIFKLTRDVLRNCVLATIELGGIRASSTKEQFEKDIRDISTILSLNGEGDIVESTAIATLSTWTTTSHKRITSTLRRLLSNEKTNADLKNPKLSHYIAEHAHPSLQLACQELEFSMSRLNTVISKMVSEQGKNLEQDYGSLEGMVNVLKNQMVMVAVISRASRSYAIGLRNADIELAWATTIYYRDLIGLNLRQCQIILVLFGSTLLY
;
A
#
# COMPACT_ATOMS: atom_id res chain seq x y z
N MET A 1 -15.70 13.70 -39.22
CA MET A 1 -14.35 13.26 -39.65
C MET A 1 -13.55 12.79 -38.43
N ILE A 2 -14.06 11.76 -37.75
CA ILE A 2 -13.41 11.16 -36.57
C ILE A 2 -13.49 9.65 -36.79
N SER A 3 -12.46 9.10 -37.43
CA SER A 3 -12.26 7.67 -37.53
C SER A 3 -10.76 7.39 -37.66
N ARG A 4 -10.30 6.41 -36.88
CA ARG A 4 -8.95 5.81 -36.87
C ARG A 4 -7.84 6.63 -36.19
N ILE A 5 -7.81 6.53 -34.87
CA ILE A 5 -6.53 6.44 -34.14
C ILE A 5 -6.43 4.97 -33.70
N GLN A 6 -5.68 4.16 -34.45
CA GLN A 6 -5.20 2.86 -33.96
C GLN A 6 -3.95 3.12 -33.12
N PRO A 7 -3.76 2.44 -31.97
CA PRO A 7 -2.52 2.53 -31.22
C PRO A 7 -1.39 1.90 -32.06
N ARG A 8 -0.44 2.74 -32.51
CA ARG A 8 0.74 2.28 -33.25
C ARG A 8 1.75 1.68 -32.26
N ASN A 9 2.07 0.40 -32.49
CA ASN A 9 3.33 -0.29 -32.23
C ASN A 9 4.19 0.20 -31.04
N PHE A 10 3.90 -0.33 -29.85
CA PHE A 10 4.89 -0.50 -28.78
C PHE A 10 5.91 -1.57 -29.20
N LEU A 11 6.88 -1.20 -30.03
CA LEU A 11 8.01 -2.07 -30.39
C LEU A 11 9.28 -1.24 -30.55
N ARG A 12 10.06 -1.12 -29.47
CA ARG A 12 11.52 -1.41 -29.40
C ARG A 12 12.20 -0.65 -28.25
N SER A 13 12.60 -1.41 -27.23
CA SER A 13 13.96 -1.37 -26.70
C SER A 13 14.31 -2.75 -26.13
N ASN A 14 14.61 -3.69 -27.02
CA ASN A 14 15.22 -4.97 -26.64
C ASN A 14 16.67 -4.72 -26.23
N GLY A 15 16.95 -4.93 -24.95
CA GLY A 15 18.30 -4.95 -24.40
C GLY A 15 18.22 -4.90 -22.89
N ILE A 16 18.36 -6.06 -22.24
CA ILE A 16 18.27 -6.31 -20.79
C ILE A 16 16.86 -6.68 -20.28
N GLN A 17 16.22 -7.66 -20.92
CA GLN A 17 15.37 -8.62 -20.20
C GLN A 17 16.16 -9.92 -20.04
N LYS A 18 17.04 -9.97 -19.04
CA LYS A 18 17.53 -11.25 -18.53
C LYS A 18 16.57 -11.66 -17.43
N SER A 19 15.79 -12.71 -17.72
CA SER A 19 15.19 -13.65 -16.77
C SER A 19 15.31 -13.23 -15.31
N PHE A 20 14.22 -12.72 -14.72
CA PHE A 20 14.10 -12.62 -13.27
C PHE A 20 14.20 -14.04 -12.70
N SER A 21 15.40 -14.41 -12.28
CA SER A 21 15.62 -15.63 -11.53
C SER A 21 14.92 -15.48 -10.19
N THR A 22 13.86 -16.27 -10.06
CA THR A 22 13.29 -16.81 -8.82
C THR A 22 14.27 -16.81 -7.64
N SER A 23 14.24 -15.76 -6.82
CA SER A 23 14.70 -15.87 -5.44
C SER A 23 13.52 -16.39 -4.62
N SER A 24 13.43 -17.72 -4.54
CA SER A 24 12.55 -18.42 -3.62
C SER A 24 12.69 -17.84 -2.21
N VAL A 25 11.60 -17.35 -1.63
CA VAL A 25 11.51 -17.13 -0.18
C VAL A 25 11.31 -18.49 0.47
N ARG A 26 12.36 -19.34 0.40
CA ARG A 26 12.47 -20.49 1.29
C ARG A 26 12.64 -19.95 2.70
N SER A 27 12.03 -20.60 3.67
CA SER A 27 12.09 -20.36 5.12
C SER A 27 13.49 -20.58 5.75
N SER A 28 14.53 -20.22 5.02
CA SER A 28 15.88 -19.93 5.51
C SER A 28 16.16 -18.48 5.14
N GLU A 29 16.24 -17.58 6.12
CA GLU A 29 16.64 -16.18 5.92
C GLU A 29 17.75 -16.11 4.86
N PRO A 30 17.55 -15.43 3.72
CA PRO A 30 18.63 -15.29 2.77
C PRO A 30 19.72 -14.53 3.50
N LYS A 31 20.90 -15.14 3.66
CA LYS A 31 22.12 -14.38 3.93
C LYS A 31 22.29 -13.45 2.74
N LEU A 32 21.70 -12.27 2.84
CA LEU A 32 21.86 -11.18 1.91
C LEU A 32 23.37 -10.99 1.74
N SER A 33 23.87 -11.29 0.54
CA SER A 33 25.29 -11.08 0.20
C SER A 33 25.65 -9.59 0.20
N VAL A 34 24.63 -8.74 0.18
CA VAL A 34 24.68 -7.28 0.21
C VAL A 34 24.22 -6.79 1.58
N ALA A 35 24.87 -5.76 2.12
CA ALA A 35 24.47 -5.18 3.40
C ALA A 35 23.02 -4.68 3.36
N VAL A 36 22.25 -4.92 4.42
CA VAL A 36 20.80 -4.65 4.44
C VAL A 36 20.48 -3.18 4.16
N GLU A 37 21.32 -2.26 4.64
CA GLU A 37 21.18 -0.82 4.39
C GLU A 37 21.25 -0.42 2.91
N LYS A 38 21.70 -1.30 2.01
CA LYS A 38 21.73 -1.04 0.56
C LYS A 38 20.50 -1.57 -0.18
N VAL A 39 19.71 -2.42 0.48
CA VAL A 39 18.57 -3.10 -0.12
C VAL A 39 17.26 -2.79 0.60
N SER A 40 17.28 -2.10 1.75
CA SER A 40 16.05 -1.61 2.40
C SER A 40 16.37 -0.30 3.11
N LEU A 41 15.70 0.76 2.66
CA LEU A 41 15.84 2.11 3.17
C LEU A 41 15.46 2.15 4.65
N SER A 42 14.26 1.68 4.98
CA SER A 42 13.72 1.81 6.35
C SER A 42 14.48 0.96 7.36
N ARG A 43 14.99 -0.21 6.96
CA ARG A 43 15.89 -1.01 7.80
C ARG A 43 17.24 -0.33 7.99
N GLY A 44 17.80 0.30 6.94
CA GLY A 44 19.00 1.13 7.07
C GLY A 44 18.81 2.25 8.09
N LEU A 45 17.72 3.02 7.94
CA LEU A 45 17.36 4.14 8.83
C LEU A 45 17.27 3.69 10.30
N SER A 46 16.66 2.54 10.58
CA SER A 46 16.52 1.99 11.95
C SER A 46 17.87 1.64 12.61
N MET A 47 18.87 1.33 11.80
CA MET A 47 20.23 1.00 12.24
C MET A 47 21.18 2.22 12.25
N ASN A 48 20.66 3.41 11.97
CA ASN A 48 21.45 4.61 11.71
C ASN A 48 22.51 4.39 10.61
N LYS A 49 22.10 3.78 9.50
CA LYS A 49 22.90 3.60 8.29
C LYS A 49 22.13 4.14 7.09
N PHE A 50 22.80 4.86 6.19
CA PHE A 50 22.13 5.44 5.02
C PHE A 50 23.00 5.30 3.77
N GLU A 51 22.42 4.70 2.73
CA GLU A 51 23.02 4.69 1.39
C GLU A 51 22.55 5.93 0.63
N LYS A 52 23.50 6.68 0.08
CA LYS A 52 23.25 8.01 -0.48
C LYS A 52 22.46 7.96 -1.78
N ASP A 53 22.52 6.84 -2.49
CA ASP A 53 21.77 6.59 -3.72
C ASP A 53 20.25 6.66 -3.51
N PHE A 54 19.76 6.46 -2.29
CA PHE A 54 18.35 6.66 -1.94
C PHE A 54 17.88 8.15 -2.01
N LEU A 55 18.80 9.10 -2.22
CA LEU A 55 18.41 10.49 -2.51
C LEU A 55 18.08 10.75 -3.99
N ILE A 56 18.31 9.78 -4.86
CA ILE A 56 17.93 9.87 -6.26
C ILE A 56 16.43 9.58 -6.36
N TYR A 57 15.64 10.58 -6.74
CA TYR A 57 14.21 10.41 -6.95
C TYR A 57 13.95 9.80 -8.34
N PRO A 58 13.31 8.62 -8.43
CA PRO A 58 13.07 7.96 -9.71
C PRO A 58 12.28 8.80 -10.73
N GLU A 59 12.59 8.61 -12.01
CA GLU A 59 11.93 9.31 -13.11
C GLU A 59 11.48 8.34 -14.22
N TYR A 60 10.70 8.84 -15.18
CA TYR A 60 10.58 8.15 -16.46
C TYR A 60 11.84 8.42 -17.28
N ASN A 61 12.41 7.38 -17.87
CA ASN A 61 13.62 7.50 -18.67
C ASN A 61 13.36 8.25 -19.98
N ASP A 62 12.17 8.06 -20.57
CA ASP A 62 11.72 8.75 -21.78
C ASP A 62 10.54 9.67 -21.45
N THR A 63 10.61 10.92 -21.91
CA THR A 63 9.51 11.88 -21.79
C THR A 63 8.25 11.45 -22.54
N ASP A 64 8.40 10.64 -23.60
CA ASP A 64 7.27 10.14 -24.36
C ASP A 64 6.50 9.06 -23.59
N ASP A 65 7.16 8.26 -22.75
CA ASP A 65 6.49 7.31 -21.85
C ASP A 65 5.54 8.02 -20.90
N LEU A 66 6.00 9.13 -20.28
CA LEU A 66 5.16 9.95 -19.41
C LEU A 66 3.95 10.54 -20.17
N LYS A 67 4.17 11.12 -21.36
CA LYS A 67 3.06 11.67 -22.17
C LYS A 67 2.07 10.59 -22.59
N ASN A 68 2.55 9.38 -22.87
CA ASN A 68 1.71 8.25 -23.28
C ASN A 68 0.78 7.83 -22.14
N ILE A 69 1.30 7.68 -20.92
CA ILE A 69 0.47 7.31 -19.77
C ILE A 69 -0.47 8.44 -19.35
N GLU A 70 -0.05 9.71 -19.45
CA GLU A 70 -0.93 10.87 -19.25
C GLU A 70 -2.09 10.87 -20.26
N GLY A 71 -1.79 10.66 -21.54
CA GLY A 71 -2.82 10.55 -22.58
C GLY A 71 -3.76 9.35 -22.37
N PHE A 72 -3.23 8.20 -21.95
CA PHE A 72 -4.04 7.03 -21.61
C PHE A 72 -4.99 7.32 -20.44
N THR A 73 -4.46 7.90 -19.37
CA THR A 73 -5.25 8.20 -18.16
C THR A 73 -6.26 9.31 -18.36
N ASP A 74 -5.99 10.27 -19.24
CA ASP A 74 -6.98 11.29 -19.61
C ASP A 74 -8.20 10.69 -20.33
N VAL A 75 -7.98 9.75 -21.26
CA VAL A 75 -9.08 9.03 -21.94
C VAL A 75 -9.84 8.18 -20.94
N LEU A 76 -9.13 7.47 -20.06
CA LEU A 76 -9.75 6.68 -18.99
C LEU A 76 -10.63 7.55 -18.09
N ARG A 77 -10.11 8.68 -17.60
CA ARG A 77 -10.85 9.63 -16.76
C ARG A 77 -12.14 10.08 -17.44
N GLN A 78 -12.05 10.55 -18.69
CA GLN A 78 -13.21 11.06 -19.43
C GLN A 78 -14.28 9.97 -19.63
N THR A 79 -13.87 8.75 -19.98
CA THR A 79 -14.82 7.64 -20.18
C THR A 79 -15.48 7.20 -18.87
N LEU A 80 -14.75 7.17 -17.76
CA LEU A 80 -15.31 6.85 -16.44
C LEU A 80 -16.22 7.96 -15.89
N GLU A 81 -15.91 9.23 -16.13
CA GLU A 81 -16.78 10.35 -15.74
C GLU A 81 -18.15 10.31 -16.43
N VAL A 82 -18.19 9.86 -17.68
CA VAL A 82 -19.46 9.66 -18.40
C VAL A 82 -20.21 8.45 -17.85
N ALA A 83 -19.50 7.33 -17.67
CA ALA A 83 -20.11 6.07 -17.21
C ALA A 83 -20.68 6.17 -15.79
N THR A 84 -19.97 6.84 -14.87
CA THR A 84 -20.43 7.01 -13.47
C THR A 84 -21.64 7.93 -13.34
N LYS A 85 -21.86 8.84 -14.30
CA LYS A 85 -23.07 9.69 -14.34
C LYS A 85 -24.27 8.97 -14.96
N ALA A 86 -24.04 8.00 -15.83
CA ALA A 86 -25.10 7.27 -16.53
C ALA A 86 -25.83 6.27 -15.63
N GLY A 87 -25.11 5.62 -14.70
CA GLY A 87 -25.67 4.56 -13.85
C GLY A 87 -25.28 4.68 -12.37
N ASP A 88 -26.23 4.34 -11.50
CA ASP A 88 -26.05 4.34 -10.04
C ASP A 88 -25.60 2.96 -9.55
N VAL A 89 -24.31 2.85 -9.25
CA VAL A 89 -23.65 1.62 -8.79
C VAL A 89 -24.20 1.12 -7.46
N GLU A 90 -24.57 2.02 -6.54
CA GLU A 90 -25.10 1.59 -5.23
C GLU A 90 -26.50 0.99 -5.37
N LYS A 91 -27.35 1.55 -6.24
CA LYS A 91 -28.67 0.98 -6.54
C LYS A 91 -28.59 -0.34 -7.30
N ALA A 92 -27.65 -0.45 -8.24
CA ALA A 92 -27.45 -1.68 -9.00
C ALA A 92 -26.84 -2.81 -8.14
N GLY A 93 -26.17 -2.47 -7.03
CA GLY A 93 -25.46 -3.42 -6.18
C GLY A 93 -24.21 -4.02 -6.84
N CYS A 94 -23.88 -3.63 -8.07
CA CYS A 94 -22.73 -4.10 -8.83
C CYS A 94 -22.27 -3.00 -9.80
N LEU A 95 -21.13 -3.19 -10.47
CA LEU A 95 -20.73 -2.29 -11.55
C LEU A 95 -21.78 -2.30 -12.67
N THR A 96 -22.19 -1.11 -13.11
CA THR A 96 -23.14 -0.95 -14.22
C THR A 96 -22.49 -1.32 -15.55
N ASP A 97 -23.32 -1.63 -16.56
CA ASP A 97 -22.80 -2.04 -17.86
C ASP A 97 -22.02 -0.92 -18.57
N ASP A 98 -22.38 0.35 -18.35
CA ASP A 98 -21.63 1.50 -18.84
C ASP A 98 -20.21 1.55 -18.24
N ILE A 99 -20.08 1.25 -16.94
CA ILE A 99 -18.78 1.21 -16.27
C ILE A 99 -17.96 0.01 -16.75
N LYS A 100 -18.58 -1.18 -16.87
CA LYS A 100 -17.91 -2.36 -17.41
C LYS A 100 -17.39 -2.10 -18.82
N TYR A 101 -18.21 -1.49 -19.68
CA TYR A 101 -17.83 -1.11 -21.03
C TYR A 101 -16.70 -0.08 -21.05
N ALA A 102 -16.72 0.93 -20.16
CA ALA A 102 -15.62 1.88 -20.05
C ALA A 102 -14.30 1.18 -19.66
N LEU A 103 -14.33 0.26 -18.70
CA LEU A 103 -13.14 -0.50 -18.29
C LEU A 103 -12.62 -1.41 -19.41
N GLU A 104 -13.53 -2.09 -20.12
CA GLU A 104 -13.18 -2.98 -21.24
C GLU A 104 -12.61 -2.20 -22.44
N LYS A 105 -13.26 -1.10 -22.82
CA LYS A 105 -12.84 -0.24 -23.93
C LYS A 105 -11.43 0.33 -23.72
N ASN A 106 -11.08 0.65 -22.48
CA ASN A 106 -9.73 1.13 -22.12
C ASN A 106 -8.76 -0.02 -21.79
N GLN A 107 -9.17 -1.28 -21.96
CA GLN A 107 -8.34 -2.47 -21.74
C GLN A 107 -7.69 -2.53 -20.35
N ILE A 108 -8.40 -2.07 -19.31
CA ILE A 108 -7.83 -1.91 -17.97
C ILE A 108 -7.27 -3.22 -17.42
N CYS A 109 -7.97 -4.35 -17.60
CA CYS A 109 -7.48 -5.64 -17.10
C CYS A 109 -6.20 -6.12 -17.81
N SER A 110 -5.98 -5.72 -19.07
CA SER A 110 -4.77 -6.05 -19.83
C SER A 110 -3.53 -5.34 -19.29
N THR A 111 -3.69 -4.19 -18.64
CA THR A 111 -2.59 -3.43 -18.01
C THR A 111 -1.90 -4.19 -16.88
N PHE A 112 -2.59 -5.13 -16.23
CA PHE A 112 -2.06 -5.90 -15.10
C PHE A 112 -1.29 -7.15 -15.50
N VAL A 113 -1.37 -7.53 -16.78
CA VAL A 113 -0.85 -8.79 -17.29
C VAL A 113 0.44 -8.54 -18.08
N PRO A 114 1.48 -9.38 -17.94
CA PRO A 114 2.68 -9.29 -18.76
C PRO A 114 2.40 -9.53 -20.25
N SER A 115 3.21 -8.94 -21.13
CA SER A 115 3.05 -9.08 -22.58
C SER A 115 3.14 -10.52 -23.09
N ASP A 116 3.89 -11.38 -22.40
CA ASP A 116 4.00 -12.82 -22.72
C ASP A 116 2.66 -13.56 -22.58
N TYR A 117 1.68 -12.97 -21.89
CA TYR A 117 0.36 -13.54 -21.62
C TYR A 117 -0.78 -12.66 -22.17
N GLU A 118 -0.57 -12.04 -23.34
CA GLU A 118 -1.53 -11.15 -24.03
C GLU A 118 -1.85 -9.84 -23.29
N GLY A 119 -1.04 -9.48 -22.29
CA GLY A 119 -1.17 -8.23 -21.56
C GLY A 119 -0.44 -7.05 -22.19
N LEU A 120 -0.60 -5.86 -21.61
CA LEU A 120 0.11 -4.65 -22.02
C LEU A 120 1.49 -4.50 -21.36
N GLY A 121 1.78 -5.26 -20.29
CA GLY A 121 3.10 -5.25 -19.64
C GLY A 121 3.51 -3.89 -19.06
N MET A 122 2.54 -3.12 -18.57
CA MET A 122 2.77 -1.78 -17.98
C MET A 122 3.58 -1.86 -16.69
N CYS A 123 4.42 -0.85 -16.44
CA CYS A 123 5.23 -0.78 -15.23
C CYS A 123 4.41 -0.31 -14.02
N ARG A 124 4.96 -0.38 -12.81
CA ARG A 124 4.21 0.00 -11.59
C ARG A 124 3.90 1.50 -11.55
N LYS A 125 4.78 2.35 -12.07
CA LYS A 125 4.50 3.79 -12.24
C LYS A 125 3.27 4.02 -13.13
N ASP A 126 3.17 3.32 -14.25
CA ASP A 126 2.00 3.41 -15.15
C ASP A 126 0.72 2.99 -14.44
N LEU A 127 0.77 1.84 -13.76
CA LEU A 127 -0.35 1.34 -12.96
C LEU A 127 -0.75 2.31 -11.86
N ALA A 128 0.21 3.00 -11.22
CA ALA A 128 -0.09 4.01 -10.22
C ALA A 128 -0.83 5.22 -10.80
N HIS A 129 -0.59 5.61 -12.05
CA HIS A 129 -1.42 6.61 -12.73
C HIS A 129 -2.83 6.08 -13.03
N ILE A 130 -2.95 4.84 -13.49
CA ILE A 130 -4.26 4.23 -13.78
C ILE A 130 -5.13 4.15 -12.52
N PHE A 131 -4.58 3.67 -11.41
CA PHE A 131 -5.31 3.54 -10.15
C PHE A 131 -5.74 4.89 -9.55
N GLN A 132 -5.04 6.00 -9.86
CA GLN A 132 -5.50 7.35 -9.49
C GLN A 132 -6.82 7.73 -10.18
N GLU A 133 -7.05 7.27 -11.41
CA GLU A 133 -8.30 7.56 -12.13
C GLU A 133 -9.43 6.63 -11.69
N LEU A 134 -9.11 5.37 -11.37
CA LEU A 134 -10.10 4.40 -10.89
C LEU A 134 -10.75 4.80 -9.56
N SER A 135 -10.13 5.68 -8.77
CA SER A 135 -10.71 6.19 -7.52
C SER A 135 -11.77 7.27 -7.70
N ILE A 136 -12.24 7.49 -8.94
CA ILE A 136 -13.44 8.29 -9.20
C ILE A 136 -14.66 7.72 -8.46
N ASP A 137 -14.71 6.40 -8.30
CA ASP A 137 -15.64 5.69 -7.44
C ASP A 137 -14.92 4.52 -6.76
N TRP A 138 -15.01 4.44 -5.43
CA TRP A 138 -14.37 3.39 -4.64
C TRP A 138 -14.86 1.97 -4.97
N ASN A 139 -16.07 1.82 -5.53
CA ASN A 139 -16.57 0.54 -6.03
C ASN A 139 -15.86 0.08 -7.30
N ILE A 140 -15.53 1.03 -8.19
CA ILE A 140 -14.73 0.75 -9.40
C ILE A 140 -13.34 0.32 -8.96
N PHE A 141 -12.71 1.10 -8.09
CA PHE A 141 -11.42 0.74 -7.51
C PHE A 141 -11.42 -0.65 -6.87
N ALA A 142 -12.39 -0.97 -6.00
CA ALA A 142 -12.39 -2.23 -5.26
C ALA A 142 -12.60 -3.46 -6.17
N ASN A 143 -13.45 -3.36 -7.19
CA ASN A 143 -13.61 -4.43 -8.18
C ASN A 143 -12.33 -4.60 -9.03
N VAL A 144 -11.78 -3.51 -9.56
CA VAL A 144 -10.59 -3.57 -10.43
C VAL A 144 -9.33 -4.00 -9.66
N SER A 145 -9.17 -3.53 -8.42
CA SER A 145 -8.06 -3.95 -7.55
C SER A 145 -8.11 -5.44 -7.24
N THR A 146 -9.30 -6.05 -7.12
CA THR A 146 -9.43 -7.50 -6.95
C THR A 146 -8.91 -8.26 -8.17
N VAL A 147 -9.17 -7.75 -9.39
CA VAL A 147 -8.60 -8.30 -10.64
C VAL A 147 -7.09 -8.17 -10.67
N TYR A 148 -6.57 -7.00 -10.30
CA TYR A 148 -5.12 -6.78 -10.19
C TYR A 148 -4.49 -7.77 -9.21
N ILE A 149 -5.05 -7.91 -8.00
CA ILE A 149 -4.54 -8.85 -7.00
C ILE A 149 -4.50 -10.28 -7.56
N ALA A 150 -5.59 -10.74 -8.18
CA ALA A 150 -5.64 -12.07 -8.79
C ALA A 150 -4.54 -12.27 -9.86
N SER A 151 -4.29 -11.26 -10.70
CA SER A 151 -3.23 -11.31 -11.69
C SER A 151 -1.84 -11.44 -11.04
N GLN A 152 -1.57 -10.67 -9.98
CA GLN A 152 -0.28 -10.71 -9.29
C GLN A 152 -0.05 -12.04 -8.59
N LEU A 153 -1.08 -12.59 -7.95
CA LEU A 153 -1.00 -13.92 -7.33
C LEU A 153 -0.66 -15.01 -8.35
N LEU A 154 -1.28 -14.98 -9.53
CA LEU A 154 -0.97 -15.92 -10.62
C LEU A 154 0.44 -15.71 -11.19
N ILE A 155 0.90 -14.47 -11.31
CA ILE A 155 2.25 -14.17 -11.79
C ILE A 155 3.31 -14.70 -10.82
N LEU A 156 3.11 -14.48 -9.52
CA LEU A 156 4.09 -14.81 -8.47
C LEU A 156 4.09 -16.30 -8.10
N TYR A 157 2.90 -16.89 -7.94
CA TYR A 157 2.75 -18.25 -7.40
C TYR A 157 2.16 -19.25 -8.39
N GLY A 158 1.68 -18.79 -9.54
CA GLY A 158 1.13 -19.68 -10.57
C GLY A 158 2.21 -20.53 -11.23
N ASN A 159 1.88 -21.78 -11.51
CA ASN A 159 2.67 -22.58 -12.44
C ASN A 159 2.37 -22.16 -13.90
N GLU A 160 3.18 -22.62 -14.86
CA GLU A 160 3.04 -22.20 -16.27
C GLU A 160 1.69 -22.60 -16.90
N GLU A 161 1.11 -23.73 -16.49
CA GLU A 161 -0.22 -24.16 -16.97
C GLU A 161 -1.32 -23.20 -16.46
N GLN A 162 -1.27 -22.83 -15.19
CA GLN A 162 -2.18 -21.87 -14.57
C GLN A 162 -2.03 -20.47 -15.19
N LYS A 163 -0.79 -20.00 -15.39
CA LYS A 163 -0.53 -18.70 -16.03
C LYS A 163 -1.05 -18.65 -17.46
N THR A 164 -0.72 -19.65 -18.27
CA THR A 164 -1.17 -19.75 -19.67
C THR A 164 -2.69 -19.84 -19.78
N LYS A 165 -3.35 -20.48 -18.80
CA LYS A 165 -4.81 -20.58 -18.77
C LYS A 165 -5.49 -19.29 -18.32
N TYR A 166 -5.07 -18.70 -17.19
CA TYR A 166 -5.84 -17.66 -16.50
C TYR A 166 -5.40 -16.23 -16.85
N LEU A 167 -4.11 -15.97 -17.10
CA LEU A 167 -3.64 -14.62 -17.39
C LEU A 167 -4.24 -14.03 -18.69
N PRO A 168 -4.34 -14.78 -19.81
CA PRO A 168 -5.03 -14.27 -21.00
C PRO A 168 -6.52 -14.00 -20.77
N LEU A 169 -7.19 -14.80 -19.90
CA LEU A 169 -8.59 -14.56 -19.54
C LEU A 169 -8.76 -13.27 -18.72
N ILE A 170 -7.79 -12.96 -17.85
CA ILE A 170 -7.74 -11.69 -17.13
C ILE A 170 -7.50 -10.55 -18.10
N ALA A 171 -6.50 -10.64 -18.97
CA ALA A 171 -6.17 -9.58 -19.93
C ALA A 171 -7.36 -9.19 -20.81
N ASN A 172 -8.12 -10.19 -21.25
CA ASN A 172 -9.31 -10.02 -22.08
C ASN A 172 -10.59 -9.66 -21.29
N GLY A 173 -10.50 -9.40 -19.99
CA GLY A 173 -11.66 -9.00 -19.15
C GLY A 173 -12.70 -10.10 -18.90
N LYS A 174 -12.37 -11.35 -19.21
CA LYS A 174 -13.27 -12.51 -19.06
C LYS A 174 -13.21 -13.12 -17.67
N CYS A 175 -12.13 -12.91 -16.92
CA CYS A 175 -11.98 -13.37 -15.54
C CYS A 175 -12.57 -12.35 -14.55
N ARG A 176 -13.45 -12.82 -13.67
CA ARG A 176 -14.06 -12.10 -12.54
C ARG A 176 -13.66 -12.83 -11.26
N PRO A 177 -12.53 -12.44 -10.64
CA PRO A 177 -12.03 -13.14 -9.48
C PRO A 177 -12.75 -12.70 -8.20
N ALA A 178 -12.95 -13.64 -7.29
CA ALA A 178 -13.29 -13.37 -5.90
C ALA A 178 -12.20 -13.92 -4.98
N ILE A 179 -11.89 -13.21 -3.91
CA ILE A 179 -10.79 -13.54 -3.02
C ILE A 179 -11.30 -13.64 -1.59
N THR A 180 -10.90 -14.69 -0.87
CA THR A 180 -11.22 -14.83 0.55
C THR A 180 -10.63 -13.67 1.36
N LEU A 181 -11.44 -13.10 2.25
CA LEU A 181 -10.98 -12.13 3.23
C LEU A 181 -10.25 -12.85 4.38
N ALA A 182 -8.98 -13.17 4.19
CA ALA A 182 -8.12 -13.77 5.21
C ALA A 182 -7.32 -12.70 5.96
N ASN A 183 -7.35 -12.72 7.30
CA ASN A 183 -6.46 -11.92 8.15
C ASN A 183 -5.38 -12.79 8.81
N LEU A 184 -4.28 -12.18 9.25
CA LEU A 184 -3.14 -12.91 9.84
C LEU A 184 -3.37 -13.26 11.33
N LYS A 185 -4.24 -12.54 12.04
CA LYS A 185 -4.32 -12.59 13.52
C LYS A 185 -5.49 -13.32 14.18
N GLY A 186 -6.50 -13.81 13.47
CA GLY A 186 -7.58 -14.48 14.21
C GLY A 186 -8.67 -15.18 13.42
N ASN A 187 -8.78 -14.92 12.12
CA ASN A 187 -9.88 -15.47 11.32
C ASN A 187 -9.50 -16.77 10.63
N GLN A 188 -8.73 -17.62 11.31
CA GLN A 188 -8.50 -18.99 10.83
C GLN A 188 -9.80 -19.80 10.74
N GLU A 189 -10.87 -19.37 11.42
CA GLU A 189 -12.24 -19.88 11.28
C GLU A 189 -12.92 -19.44 9.98
N MET A 190 -12.41 -18.40 9.31
CA MET A 190 -12.89 -17.90 8.02
C MET A 190 -12.13 -18.54 6.84
N LEU A 191 -11.45 -19.66 7.07
CA LEU A 191 -10.78 -20.43 6.03
C LEU A 191 -11.58 -21.69 5.73
N GLY A 192 -11.51 -22.14 4.47
CA GLY A 192 -12.01 -23.47 4.13
C GLY A 192 -11.18 -24.59 4.77
N GLU A 193 -11.61 -25.81 4.55
CA GLU A 193 -10.89 -27.03 4.90
C GLU A 193 -10.67 -27.84 3.63
N CYS A 194 -9.45 -28.32 3.45
CA CYS A 194 -9.08 -29.17 2.33
C CYS A 194 -8.54 -30.49 2.87
N VAL A 195 -9.16 -31.60 2.50
CA VAL A 195 -8.76 -32.96 2.91
C VAL A 195 -8.21 -33.68 1.69
N SER A 196 -6.95 -34.11 1.76
CA SER A 196 -6.35 -34.93 0.71
C SER A 196 -7.04 -36.29 0.62
N SER A 197 -7.47 -36.69 -0.57
CA SER A 197 -7.99 -38.05 -0.83
C SER A 197 -6.93 -38.92 -1.53
N THR A 198 -7.18 -40.22 -1.67
CA THR A 198 -6.28 -41.12 -2.42
C THR A 198 -6.20 -40.73 -3.89
N GLY A 199 -5.02 -40.32 -4.38
CA GLY A 199 -4.81 -39.89 -5.78
C GLY A 199 -4.40 -38.43 -5.91
N SER A 200 -4.74 -37.78 -7.04
CA SER A 200 -4.53 -36.34 -7.27
C SER A 200 -5.71 -35.47 -6.82
N SER A 201 -6.77 -36.05 -6.26
CA SER A 201 -7.99 -35.35 -5.85
C SER A 201 -7.99 -34.95 -4.37
N MET A 202 -8.65 -33.84 -4.05
CA MET A 202 -8.85 -33.33 -2.70
C MET A 202 -10.31 -32.93 -2.49
N LEU A 203 -10.83 -33.12 -1.28
CA LEU A 203 -12.14 -32.62 -0.90
C LEU A 203 -11.98 -31.22 -0.31
N LEU A 204 -12.53 -30.22 -0.98
CA LEU A 204 -12.60 -28.84 -0.50
C LEU A 204 -13.98 -28.59 0.13
N SER A 205 -13.99 -28.21 1.40
CA SER A 205 -15.17 -27.78 2.14
C SER A 205 -14.99 -26.35 2.62
N VAL A 206 -15.85 -25.46 2.15
CA VAL A 206 -15.89 -24.04 2.49
C VAL A 206 -17.27 -23.80 3.06
N LYS A 207 -17.36 -23.25 4.26
CA LYS A 207 -18.64 -22.96 4.90
C LYS A 207 -18.65 -21.52 5.40
N ASP A 208 -19.54 -20.73 4.80
CA ASP A 208 -19.77 -19.32 5.14
C ASP A 208 -18.47 -18.50 5.21
N VAL A 209 -17.57 -18.70 4.25
CA VAL A 209 -16.31 -17.97 4.17
C VAL A 209 -16.52 -16.64 3.46
N PRO A 210 -16.16 -15.49 4.06
CA PRO A 210 -16.34 -14.19 3.44
C PRO A 210 -15.38 -14.01 2.25
N MET A 211 -15.93 -13.67 1.09
CA MET A 211 -15.17 -13.36 -0.11
C MET A 211 -15.57 -12.00 -0.70
N LEU A 212 -14.56 -11.21 -1.07
CA LEU A 212 -14.72 -9.93 -1.76
C LEU A 212 -14.97 -10.15 -3.26
N ALA A 213 -15.81 -9.31 -3.86
CA ALA A 213 -16.15 -9.32 -5.29
C ALA A 213 -16.70 -10.66 -5.80
N SER A 214 -17.52 -11.29 -4.97
CA SER A 214 -18.06 -12.64 -5.20
C SER A 214 -19.26 -12.69 -6.15
N GLU A 215 -19.92 -11.56 -6.41
CA GLU A 215 -21.07 -11.49 -7.31
C GLU A 215 -20.62 -11.69 -8.75
N ASN A 216 -21.19 -12.70 -9.41
CA ASN A 216 -20.82 -13.12 -10.77
C ASN A 216 -19.35 -13.56 -10.93
N ALA A 217 -18.69 -13.92 -9.82
CA ALA A 217 -17.33 -14.42 -9.86
C ALA A 217 -17.26 -15.75 -10.62
N ASN A 218 -16.27 -15.86 -11.50
CA ASN A 218 -15.99 -17.09 -12.23
C ASN A 218 -14.67 -17.78 -11.86
N LEU A 219 -13.87 -17.14 -11.00
CA LEU A 219 -12.68 -17.73 -10.42
C LEU A 219 -12.59 -17.36 -8.95
N LEU A 220 -12.52 -18.34 -8.06
CA LEU A 220 -12.41 -18.12 -6.62
C LEU A 220 -10.97 -18.43 -6.17
N PHE A 221 -10.37 -17.51 -5.41
CA PHE A 221 -9.12 -17.74 -4.69
C PHE A 221 -9.47 -18.10 -3.25
N VAL A 222 -9.58 -19.41 -2.99
CA VAL A 222 -10.01 -19.95 -1.71
C VAL A 222 -8.80 -20.28 -0.86
N PHE A 223 -8.72 -19.71 0.33
CA PHE A 223 -7.73 -20.13 1.33
C PHE A 223 -8.32 -21.22 2.22
N ALA A 224 -7.65 -22.36 2.28
CA ALA A 224 -8.11 -23.53 3.03
C ALA A 224 -7.01 -24.14 3.88
N LYS A 225 -7.37 -24.59 5.08
CA LYS A 225 -6.50 -25.39 5.94
C LYS A 225 -6.39 -26.79 5.39
N ASN A 226 -5.15 -27.26 5.23
CA ASN A 226 -4.89 -28.64 4.85
C ASN A 226 -5.08 -29.54 6.07
N LYS A 227 -5.93 -30.55 5.92
CA LYS A 227 -6.10 -31.66 6.87
C LYS A 227 -5.55 -32.91 6.20
N ASN A 228 -4.30 -33.23 6.50
CA ASN A 228 -3.72 -34.52 6.12
C ASN A 228 -3.71 -35.46 7.33
N HIS A 229 -4.36 -36.61 7.21
CA HIS A 229 -4.41 -37.59 8.31
C HIS A 229 -3.07 -38.34 8.51
N LEU A 230 -2.17 -38.29 7.52
CA LEU A 230 -0.89 -39.03 7.51
C LEU A 230 0.30 -38.17 7.94
N THR A 231 0.29 -36.87 7.64
CA THR A 231 1.30 -35.90 8.06
C THR A 231 0.62 -34.85 8.93
N LYS A 232 1.15 -34.56 10.13
CA LYS A 232 0.66 -33.45 10.99
C LYS A 232 0.92 -32.04 10.38
N SER A 233 0.85 -31.87 9.05
CA SER A 233 0.89 -30.54 8.46
C SER A 233 -0.50 -29.91 8.59
N ASN A 234 -0.54 -28.82 9.34
CA ASN A 234 -1.72 -27.96 9.52
C ASN A 234 -1.54 -26.67 8.68
N GLY A 235 -0.92 -26.78 7.51
CA GLY A 235 -0.64 -25.63 6.66
C GLY A 235 -1.90 -25.08 6.01
N ILE A 236 -1.77 -23.90 5.39
CA ILE A 236 -2.85 -23.27 4.63
C ILE A 236 -2.44 -23.30 3.17
N SER A 237 -3.36 -23.57 2.25
CA SER A 237 -3.14 -23.49 0.80
C SER A 237 -4.10 -22.49 0.17
N CYS A 238 -3.68 -21.90 -0.95
CA CYS A 238 -4.55 -21.12 -1.82
C CYS A 238 -4.99 -22.03 -2.99
N ILE A 239 -6.29 -22.08 -3.26
CA ILE A 239 -6.89 -23.00 -4.24
C ILE A 239 -7.70 -22.18 -5.23
N LEU A 240 -7.45 -22.41 -6.52
CA LEU A 240 -8.18 -21.78 -7.62
C LEU A 240 -9.41 -22.60 -7.98
N VAL A 241 -10.61 -22.03 -7.84
CA VAL A 241 -11.86 -22.71 -8.18
C VAL A 241 -12.58 -21.98 -9.32
N ASP A 242 -12.64 -22.60 -10.50
CA ASP A 242 -13.45 -22.12 -11.63
C ASP A 242 -14.91 -22.48 -11.41
N THR A 243 -15.78 -21.48 -11.23
CA THR A 243 -17.17 -21.72 -10.85
C THR A 243 -17.99 -22.39 -11.96
N ASN A 244 -17.53 -22.31 -13.22
CA ASN A 244 -18.20 -22.99 -14.34
C ASN A 244 -17.88 -24.48 -14.38
N ASN A 245 -16.75 -24.91 -13.80
CA ASN A 245 -16.28 -26.30 -13.83
C ASN A 245 -16.66 -27.10 -12.58
N ILE A 246 -17.39 -26.50 -11.62
CA ILE A 246 -17.96 -27.21 -10.47
C ILE A 246 -19.16 -28.02 -10.96
N SER A 247 -18.91 -29.10 -11.69
CA SER A 247 -19.95 -29.91 -12.33
C SER A 247 -20.80 -30.67 -11.30
N SER A 248 -22.11 -30.43 -11.29
CA SER A 248 -23.23 -31.33 -10.90
C SER A 248 -23.29 -31.99 -9.51
N THR A 249 -22.23 -32.04 -8.71
CA THR A 249 -22.24 -32.63 -7.35
C THR A 249 -21.90 -31.64 -6.23
N GLY A 250 -21.29 -30.49 -6.55
CA GLY A 250 -20.96 -29.47 -5.58
C GLY A 250 -22.06 -28.43 -5.41
N LYS A 251 -22.42 -28.12 -4.16
CA LYS A 251 -23.29 -26.98 -3.83
C LYS A 251 -22.41 -25.75 -3.64
N LEU A 252 -22.42 -24.84 -4.62
CA LEU A 252 -21.87 -23.49 -4.46
C LEU A 252 -23.02 -22.53 -4.16
N SER A 253 -22.93 -21.81 -3.05
CA SER A 253 -23.87 -20.74 -2.72
C SER A 253 -23.14 -19.48 -2.30
N PHE A 254 -23.73 -18.35 -2.68
CA PHE A 254 -23.30 -17.01 -2.29
C PHE A 254 -24.40 -16.37 -1.48
N LYS A 255 -24.10 -15.94 -0.25
CA LYS A 255 -24.99 -15.12 0.56
C LYS A 255 -24.38 -13.74 0.71
N ARG A 256 -24.90 -12.78 -0.03
CA ARG A 256 -24.47 -11.37 0.03
C ARG A 256 -24.64 -10.84 1.46
N GLU A 257 -23.63 -10.12 1.93
CA GLU A 257 -23.67 -9.39 3.19
C GLU A 257 -23.71 -7.89 2.90
N ASP A 258 -24.59 -7.19 3.63
CA ASP A 258 -24.68 -5.74 3.52
C ASP A 258 -23.52 -5.08 4.26
N SER A 259 -23.02 -4.00 3.68
CA SER A 259 -21.92 -3.20 4.24
C SER A 259 -22.30 -1.71 4.27
N THR A 260 -21.62 -0.95 5.12
CA THR A 260 -21.88 0.48 5.29
C THR A 260 -21.61 1.27 4.01
N GLY A 261 -20.50 1.00 3.33
CA GLY A 261 -20.12 1.50 2.02
C GLY A 261 -19.63 0.37 1.11
N LEU A 262 -19.13 0.71 -0.07
CA LEU A 262 -18.80 -0.22 -1.15
C LEU A 262 -20.00 -1.06 -1.60
N LYS A 263 -21.20 -0.47 -1.67
CA LYS A 263 -22.42 -1.23 -1.98
C LYS A 263 -22.45 -1.87 -3.38
N GLY A 264 -21.64 -1.38 -4.32
CA GLY A 264 -21.42 -1.99 -5.63
C GLY A 264 -20.26 -2.99 -5.69
N THR A 265 -19.55 -3.20 -4.58
CA THR A 265 -18.53 -4.25 -4.42
C THR A 265 -18.99 -5.19 -3.33
N ASN A 266 -19.59 -6.29 -3.72
CA ASN A 266 -20.22 -7.17 -2.76
C ASN A 266 -19.18 -7.95 -1.94
N VAL A 267 -19.48 -8.13 -0.67
CA VAL A 267 -18.93 -9.22 0.15
C VAL A 267 -20.01 -10.28 0.23
N ALA A 268 -19.67 -11.55 0.05
CA ALA A 268 -20.59 -12.64 0.27
C ALA A 268 -19.95 -13.73 1.11
N MET A 269 -20.76 -14.36 1.95
CA MET A 269 -20.43 -15.64 2.56
C MET A 269 -20.58 -16.72 1.50
N VAL A 270 -19.48 -17.41 1.23
CA VAL A 270 -19.40 -18.47 0.23
C VAL A 270 -19.38 -19.81 0.93
N SER A 271 -20.28 -20.69 0.50
CA SER A 271 -20.28 -22.09 0.89
C SER A 271 -20.08 -22.95 -0.36
N LEU A 272 -19.12 -23.87 -0.28
CA LEU A 272 -18.71 -24.75 -1.37
C LEU A 272 -18.31 -26.10 -0.79
N GLU A 273 -18.84 -27.19 -1.34
CA GLU A 273 -18.31 -28.52 -1.09
C GLU A 273 -18.06 -29.18 -2.44
N SER A 274 -16.81 -29.52 -2.76
CA SER A 274 -16.46 -30.09 -4.06
C SER A 274 -15.18 -30.92 -3.99
N THR A 275 -15.11 -31.94 -4.85
CA THR A 275 -13.85 -32.64 -5.11
C THR A 275 -13.09 -31.89 -6.21
N ILE A 276 -11.85 -31.52 -5.94
CA ILE A 276 -10.99 -30.72 -6.81
C ILE A 276 -9.69 -31.46 -7.09
N ASP A 277 -9.01 -31.12 -8.18
CA ASP A 277 -7.68 -31.65 -8.49
C ASP A 277 -6.59 -30.81 -7.79
N SER A 278 -5.53 -31.49 -7.33
CA SER A 278 -4.36 -30.87 -6.70
C SER A 278 -3.60 -29.88 -7.59
N SER A 279 -3.73 -29.97 -8.93
CA SER A 279 -3.21 -28.99 -9.88
C SER A 279 -3.83 -27.58 -9.75
N LEU A 280 -4.95 -27.46 -9.04
CA LEU A 280 -5.61 -26.18 -8.75
C LEU A 280 -5.01 -25.45 -7.54
N VAL A 281 -4.09 -26.07 -6.80
CA VAL A 281 -3.34 -25.39 -5.74
C VAL A 281 -2.41 -24.36 -6.37
N LEU A 282 -2.48 -23.14 -5.86
CA LEU A 282 -1.59 -22.04 -6.24
C LEU A 282 -0.34 -22.07 -5.35
N GLY A 283 0.84 -22.02 -5.98
CA GLY A 283 2.11 -22.21 -5.30
C GLY A 283 2.34 -23.66 -4.86
N ASP A 284 3.28 -23.85 -3.95
CA ASP A 284 3.46 -25.15 -3.29
C ASP A 284 2.38 -25.35 -2.21
N GLY A 285 2.00 -26.61 -1.97
CA GLY A 285 1.12 -26.94 -0.85
C GLY A 285 1.68 -26.39 0.48
N ASP A 286 0.80 -25.85 1.32
CA ASP A 286 1.10 -25.19 2.60
C ASP A 286 1.69 -23.76 2.52
N GLN A 287 1.85 -23.15 1.32
CA GLN A 287 2.31 -21.76 1.15
C GLN A 287 1.22 -20.68 1.32
N GLY A 288 -0.02 -21.03 1.64
CA GLY A 288 -1.13 -20.08 1.74
C GLY A 288 -0.91 -18.95 2.74
N LEU A 289 -0.18 -19.17 3.83
CA LEU A 289 0.19 -18.08 4.76
C LEU A 289 1.14 -17.06 4.13
N GLU A 290 2.06 -17.50 3.28
CA GLU A 290 2.97 -16.63 2.54
C GLU A 290 2.19 -15.82 1.50
N ILE A 291 1.28 -16.48 0.78
CA ILE A 291 0.38 -15.82 -0.17
C ILE A 291 -0.50 -14.77 0.55
N ILE A 292 -1.03 -15.06 1.75
CA ILE A 292 -1.77 -14.06 2.55
C ILE A 292 -0.87 -12.88 2.94
N LYS A 293 0.40 -13.13 3.28
CA LYS A 293 1.35 -12.04 3.57
C LYS A 293 1.61 -11.19 2.34
N GLU A 294 1.77 -11.79 1.17
CA GLU A 294 1.92 -11.06 -0.10
C GLU A 294 0.70 -10.15 -0.37
N LEU A 295 -0.52 -10.70 -0.19
CA LEU A 295 -1.77 -9.93 -0.28
C LEU A 295 -1.85 -8.75 0.69
N THR A 296 -1.34 -8.94 1.91
CA THR A 296 -1.51 -7.98 3.01
C THR A 296 -0.36 -6.98 3.14
N CYS A 297 0.83 -7.28 2.64
CA CYS A 297 2.03 -6.47 2.83
C CYS A 297 2.53 -5.80 1.55
N SER A 298 2.67 -6.51 0.43
CA SER A 298 3.33 -6.00 -0.80
C SER A 298 2.35 -5.57 -1.89
N GLY A 299 1.14 -6.13 -1.93
CA GLY A 299 0.14 -5.87 -2.98
C GLY A 299 -0.65 -4.56 -2.88
N ARG A 300 -0.30 -3.60 -2.00
CA ARG A 300 -1.20 -2.50 -1.59
C ARG A 300 -0.91 -1.12 -2.17
N PHE A 301 0.10 -0.98 -3.01
CA PHE A 301 0.35 0.28 -3.73
C PHE A 301 -0.87 0.78 -4.55
N PRO A 302 -1.75 -0.07 -5.12
CA PRO A 302 -2.95 0.41 -5.82
C PRO A 302 -3.87 1.25 -4.94
N LEU A 303 -3.99 0.92 -3.65
CA LEU A 303 -4.79 1.73 -2.73
C LEU A 303 -4.13 3.09 -2.50
N ALA A 304 -2.80 3.14 -2.34
CA ALA A 304 -2.06 4.39 -2.21
C ALA A 304 -2.28 5.29 -3.45
N ALA A 305 -2.17 4.72 -4.64
CA ALA A 305 -2.44 5.39 -5.91
C ALA A 305 -3.88 5.92 -5.98
N ALA A 306 -4.86 5.06 -5.67
CA ALA A 306 -6.27 5.45 -5.62
C ALA A 306 -6.52 6.59 -4.62
N THR A 307 -5.94 6.52 -3.42
CA THR A 307 -6.02 7.57 -2.41
C THR A 307 -5.45 8.90 -2.91
N ILE A 308 -4.32 8.89 -3.64
CA ILE A 308 -3.76 10.10 -4.26
C ILE A 308 -4.76 10.73 -5.23
N GLY A 309 -5.31 9.93 -6.14
CA GLY A 309 -6.30 10.42 -7.13
C GLY A 309 -7.56 10.97 -6.48
N HIS A 310 -8.07 10.27 -5.46
CA HIS A 310 -9.26 10.69 -4.70
C HIS A 310 -8.99 11.98 -3.94
N ALA A 311 -7.90 12.04 -3.16
CA ALA A 311 -7.52 13.21 -2.38
C ALA A 311 -7.31 14.45 -3.26
N ARG A 312 -6.73 14.30 -4.45
CA ARG A 312 -6.53 15.40 -5.41
C ARG A 312 -7.87 15.96 -5.91
N ARG A 313 -8.79 15.08 -6.33
CA ARG A 313 -10.15 15.49 -6.76
C ARG A 313 -10.94 16.09 -5.60
N LEU A 314 -10.84 15.50 -4.41
CA LEU A 314 -11.48 15.99 -3.20
C LEU A 314 -10.99 17.40 -2.85
N LEU A 315 -9.67 17.61 -2.80
CA LEU A 315 -9.07 18.92 -2.52
C LEU A 315 -9.52 19.97 -3.55
N THR A 316 -9.59 19.58 -4.82
CA THR A 316 -10.14 20.45 -5.88
C THR A 316 -11.60 20.82 -5.60
N LYS A 317 -12.47 19.84 -5.31
CA LYS A 317 -13.89 20.08 -5.01
C LYS A 317 -14.07 20.94 -3.76
N LEU A 318 -13.36 20.64 -2.67
CA LEU A 318 -13.42 21.39 -1.41
C LEU A 318 -12.88 22.82 -1.59
N SER A 319 -11.83 23.03 -2.39
CA SER A 319 -11.33 24.37 -2.69
C SER A 319 -12.37 25.23 -3.39
N VAL A 320 -13.13 24.66 -4.35
CA VAL A 320 -14.22 25.37 -5.03
C VAL A 320 -15.33 25.72 -4.05
N ILE A 321 -15.69 24.80 -3.14
CA ILE A 321 -16.71 25.04 -2.11
C ILE A 321 -16.25 26.15 -1.15
N ALA A 322 -15.02 26.09 -0.66
CA ALA A 322 -14.46 27.06 0.27
C ALA A 322 -14.38 28.47 -0.34
N ASN A 323 -14.07 28.58 -1.63
CA ASN A 323 -14.00 29.86 -2.36
C ASN A 323 -15.38 30.44 -2.74
N ARG A 324 -16.47 29.69 -2.56
CA ARG A 324 -17.84 30.13 -2.90
C ARG A 324 -18.77 30.22 -1.70
N THR A 325 -18.38 29.68 -0.56
CA THR A 325 -19.18 29.70 0.66
C THR A 325 -18.80 30.95 1.46
N PRO A 326 -19.75 31.86 1.75
CA PRO A 326 -19.49 33.01 2.60
C PRO A 326 -18.96 32.58 3.98
N SER A 327 -17.96 33.29 4.50
CA SER A 327 -17.49 33.07 5.86
C SER A 327 -18.52 33.60 6.86
N SER A 328 -18.61 32.96 8.03
CA SER A 328 -19.39 33.49 9.16
C SER A 328 -18.62 34.51 9.99
N ARG A 329 -17.34 34.78 9.67
CA ARG A 329 -16.45 35.66 10.45
C ARG A 329 -16.44 37.10 9.94
N ASP A 330 -16.60 37.27 8.63
CA ASP A 330 -16.59 38.58 7.97
C ASP A 330 -17.49 38.53 6.73
N ASP A 331 -18.41 39.50 6.64
CA ASP A 331 -19.49 39.60 5.64
C ASP A 331 -18.98 39.69 4.19
N ASN A 332 -17.73 40.11 3.98
CA ASN A 332 -17.11 40.25 2.66
C ASN A 332 -16.02 39.20 2.36
N SER A 333 -16.00 38.10 3.12
CA SER A 333 -15.00 37.04 2.93
C SER A 333 -15.64 35.67 2.67
N PHE A 334 -14.85 34.76 2.11
CA PHE A 334 -15.24 33.37 1.90
C PHE A 334 -14.55 32.46 2.92
N VAL A 335 -15.08 31.25 3.12
CA VAL A 335 -14.49 30.22 3.99
C VAL A 335 -13.01 29.96 3.64
N ALA A 336 -12.60 30.11 2.38
CA ALA A 336 -11.20 30.02 1.97
C ALA A 336 -10.25 31.03 2.67
N SER A 337 -10.77 32.13 3.19
CA SER A 337 -10.03 33.12 3.97
C SER A 337 -9.92 32.76 5.45
N ASP A 338 -10.70 31.79 5.92
CA ASP A 338 -10.68 31.37 7.32
C ASP A 338 -9.43 30.54 7.62
N SER A 339 -8.69 30.94 8.65
CA SER A 339 -7.47 30.23 9.09
C SER A 339 -7.69 28.74 9.38
N GLY A 340 -8.86 28.37 9.92
CA GLY A 340 -9.21 26.97 10.17
C GLY A 340 -9.37 26.18 8.86
N ALA A 341 -10.03 26.75 7.87
CA ALA A 341 -10.20 26.12 6.57
C ALA A 341 -8.87 25.98 5.81
N GLN A 342 -8.03 27.02 5.86
CA GLN A 342 -6.67 26.99 5.33
C GLN A 342 -5.82 25.90 5.97
N TYR A 343 -5.90 25.74 7.30
CA TYR A 343 -5.19 24.69 8.02
C TYR A 343 -5.64 23.28 7.58
N VAL A 344 -6.95 23.03 7.47
CA VAL A 344 -7.49 21.73 7.03
C VAL A 344 -7.05 21.43 5.59
N ALA A 345 -7.20 22.39 4.67
CA ALA A 345 -6.81 22.23 3.28
C ALA A 345 -5.29 22.00 3.12
N THR A 346 -4.48 22.77 3.85
CA THR A 346 -3.01 22.64 3.84
C THR A 346 -2.59 21.28 4.39
N THR A 347 -3.21 20.82 5.48
CA THR A 347 -2.91 19.51 6.07
C THR A 347 -3.18 18.38 5.07
N LEU A 348 -4.32 18.41 4.39
CA LEU A 348 -4.64 17.42 3.36
C LEU A 348 -3.66 17.50 2.18
N ALA A 349 -3.32 18.72 1.71
CA ALA A 349 -2.40 18.93 0.60
C ALA A 349 -0.98 18.40 0.91
N LEU A 350 -0.45 18.70 2.10
CA LEU A 350 0.86 18.21 2.52
C LEU A 350 0.87 16.68 2.68
N ASN A 351 -0.19 16.09 3.25
CA ASN A 351 -0.30 14.64 3.38
C ASN A 351 -0.42 13.94 2.01
N LEU A 352 -1.17 14.54 1.09
CA LEU A 352 -1.24 14.09 -0.30
C LEU A 352 0.14 14.13 -0.95
N TYR A 353 0.86 15.24 -0.83
CA TYR A 353 2.22 15.37 -1.37
C TYR A 353 3.19 14.35 -0.76
N SER A 354 3.12 14.11 0.55
CA SER A 354 3.91 13.05 1.21
C SER A 354 3.61 11.67 0.65
N LEU A 355 2.33 11.32 0.47
CA LEU A 355 1.92 10.01 -0.04
C LEU A 355 2.31 9.83 -1.50
N GLU A 356 2.05 10.82 -2.35
CA GLU A 356 2.44 10.80 -3.76
C GLU A 356 3.95 10.67 -3.91
N SER A 357 4.72 11.48 -3.16
CA SER A 357 6.17 11.43 -3.21
C SER A 357 6.70 10.05 -2.81
N SER A 358 6.18 9.48 -1.72
CA SER A 358 6.62 8.19 -1.19
C SER A 358 6.22 7.02 -2.10
N LEU A 359 5.02 7.06 -2.67
CA LEU A 359 4.54 6.02 -3.58
C LEU A 359 5.39 5.97 -4.85
N PHE A 360 5.49 7.10 -5.57
CA PHE A 360 6.24 7.17 -6.83
C PHE A 360 7.74 6.94 -6.64
N TYR A 361 8.28 7.29 -5.46
CA TYR A 361 9.61 6.91 -5.06
C TYR A 361 9.75 5.37 -4.98
N LEU A 362 8.90 4.69 -4.21
CA LEU A 362 9.01 3.23 -4.07
C LEU A 362 8.79 2.50 -5.41
N VAL A 363 7.70 2.81 -6.12
CA VAL A 363 7.40 2.09 -7.37
C VAL A 363 8.44 2.38 -8.45
N GLY A 364 9.01 3.59 -8.47
CA GLY A 364 10.08 3.93 -9.39
C GLY A 364 11.36 3.15 -9.14
N LEU A 365 11.79 3.02 -7.88
CA LEU A 365 12.94 2.18 -7.53
C LEU A 365 12.73 0.70 -7.93
N LEU A 366 11.51 0.19 -7.74
CA LEU A 366 11.15 -1.18 -8.12
C LEU A 366 11.14 -1.38 -9.65
N ASP A 367 10.67 -0.39 -10.41
CA ASP A 367 10.64 -0.44 -11.87
C ASP A 367 12.04 -0.33 -12.49
N GLU A 368 12.96 0.38 -11.84
CA GLU A 368 14.38 0.47 -12.25
C GLU A 368 15.16 -0.83 -11.95
N GLY A 369 14.55 -1.81 -11.30
CA GLY A 369 15.19 -3.09 -10.98
C GLY A 369 16.25 -3.00 -9.90
N ILE A 370 16.22 -1.95 -9.08
CA ILE A 370 17.12 -1.81 -7.93
C ILE A 370 16.80 -2.93 -6.94
N PRO A 371 17.80 -3.74 -6.52
CA PRO A 371 17.57 -4.85 -5.61
C PRO A 371 17.11 -4.32 -4.24
N MET A 372 15.80 -4.35 -4.01
CA MET A 372 15.17 -3.80 -2.82
C MET A 372 14.22 -4.81 -2.16
N VAL A 373 14.36 -4.96 -0.85
CA VAL A 373 13.40 -5.66 0.01
C VAL A 373 12.39 -4.61 0.49
N ALA A 374 11.22 -4.58 -0.16
CA ALA A 374 10.24 -3.50 -0.04
C ALA A 374 9.05 -3.80 0.90
N ASP A 375 9.10 -4.87 1.69
CA ASP A 375 8.00 -5.26 2.60
C ASP A 375 7.72 -4.18 3.67
N VAL A 376 8.77 -3.64 4.28
CA VAL A 376 8.66 -2.56 5.28
C VAL A 376 8.19 -1.28 4.61
N GLU A 377 8.79 -0.90 3.49
CA GLU A 377 8.44 0.33 2.77
C GLU A 377 6.98 0.31 2.28
N ASN A 378 6.50 -0.81 1.74
CA ASN A 378 5.09 -0.98 1.38
C ASN A 378 4.17 -0.84 2.60
N ALA A 379 4.53 -1.45 3.73
CA ALA A 379 3.74 -1.37 4.97
C ALA A 379 3.69 0.08 5.52
N LEU A 380 4.79 0.82 5.45
CA LEU A 380 4.85 2.23 5.86
C LEU A 380 4.03 3.13 4.94
N ILE A 381 4.12 2.93 3.61
CA ILE A 381 3.27 3.64 2.62
C ILE A 381 1.80 3.31 2.86
N PHE A 382 1.48 2.07 3.20
CA PHE A 382 0.12 1.69 3.50
C PHE A 382 -0.39 2.38 4.77
N LYS A 383 0.42 2.46 5.84
CA LYS A 383 0.06 3.22 7.04
C LYS A 383 -0.17 4.71 6.70
N LEU A 384 0.70 5.30 5.87
CA LEU A 384 0.52 6.69 5.39
C LEU A 384 -0.77 6.84 4.57
N THR A 385 -1.09 5.88 3.70
CA THR A 385 -2.32 5.86 2.90
C THR A 385 -3.56 5.91 3.78
N ARG A 386 -3.57 5.14 4.88
CA ARG A 386 -4.66 5.17 5.86
C ARG A 386 -4.82 6.54 6.52
N ASP A 387 -3.70 7.18 6.87
CA ASP A 387 -3.72 8.52 7.45
C ASP A 387 -4.31 9.53 6.46
N VAL A 388 -3.90 9.49 5.19
CA VAL A 388 -4.46 10.37 4.15
C VAL A 388 -5.96 10.12 3.94
N LEU A 389 -6.41 8.86 3.91
CA LEU A 389 -7.84 8.52 3.81
C LEU A 389 -8.65 9.08 4.99
N ARG A 390 -8.15 8.94 6.21
CA ARG A 390 -8.77 9.55 7.40
C ARG A 390 -8.82 11.07 7.28
N ASN A 391 -7.74 11.70 6.80
CA ASN A 391 -7.73 13.14 6.56
C ASN A 391 -8.70 13.57 5.45
N CYS A 392 -8.94 12.75 4.42
CA CYS A 392 -9.96 13.02 3.41
C CYS A 392 -11.36 13.07 4.03
N VAL A 393 -11.70 12.11 4.90
CA VAL A 393 -12.98 12.11 5.64
C VAL A 393 -13.10 13.36 6.51
N LEU A 394 -12.08 13.67 7.29
CA LEU A 394 -12.07 14.87 8.15
C LEU A 394 -12.19 16.16 7.34
N ALA A 395 -11.41 16.33 6.27
CA ALA A 395 -11.48 17.51 5.42
C ALA A 395 -12.85 17.67 4.75
N THR A 396 -13.49 16.55 4.38
CA THR A 396 -14.84 16.56 3.83
C THR A 396 -15.86 17.07 4.84
N ILE A 397 -15.76 16.63 6.10
CA ILE A 397 -16.67 17.07 7.17
C ILE A 397 -16.44 18.56 7.48
N GLU A 398 -15.19 18.97 7.70
CA GLU A 398 -14.83 20.33 8.12
C GLU A 398 -15.08 21.37 7.02
N LEU A 399 -14.69 21.10 5.78
CA LEU A 399 -14.82 22.05 4.66
C LEU A 399 -16.14 21.91 3.90
N GLY A 400 -16.69 20.69 3.83
CA GLY A 400 -17.99 20.44 3.22
C GLY A 400 -19.16 20.87 4.11
N GLY A 401 -18.97 20.86 5.43
CA GLY A 401 -19.99 21.17 6.42
C GLY A 401 -21.20 20.24 6.29
N ILE A 402 -22.42 20.78 6.40
CA ILE A 402 -23.66 19.99 6.30
C ILE A 402 -23.85 19.26 4.96
N ARG A 403 -23.12 19.66 3.90
CA ARG A 403 -23.15 18.95 2.62
C ARG A 403 -22.57 17.54 2.73
N ALA A 404 -21.63 17.32 3.66
CA ALA A 404 -21.00 16.03 3.88
C ALA A 404 -21.98 14.96 4.37
N SER A 405 -23.10 15.34 5.01
CA SER A 405 -24.13 14.41 5.48
C SER A 405 -25.30 14.26 4.51
N SER A 406 -25.29 14.97 3.38
CA SER A 406 -26.38 14.92 2.41
C SER A 406 -26.21 13.74 1.46
N THR A 407 -27.23 12.88 1.35
CA THR A 407 -27.30 11.80 0.36
C THR A 407 -27.40 12.29 -1.09
N LYS A 408 -27.56 13.61 -1.30
CA LYS A 408 -27.54 14.25 -2.63
C LYS A 408 -26.13 14.55 -3.12
N GLU A 409 -25.14 14.51 -2.23
CA GLU A 409 -23.74 14.81 -2.53
C GLU A 409 -22.90 13.53 -2.45
N GLN A 410 -21.92 13.41 -3.33
CA GLN A 410 -20.98 12.29 -3.37
C GLN A 410 -20.21 12.10 -2.04
N PHE A 411 -20.07 13.16 -1.23
CA PHE A 411 -19.32 13.14 0.01
C PHE A 411 -19.81 12.09 1.01
N GLU A 412 -21.13 11.96 1.16
CA GLU A 412 -21.73 11.00 2.09
C GLU A 412 -21.33 9.56 1.71
N LYS A 413 -21.42 9.26 0.40
CA LYS A 413 -20.99 7.98 -0.16
C LYS A 413 -19.50 7.75 0.03
N ASP A 414 -18.66 8.73 -0.29
CA ASP A 414 -17.20 8.60 -0.15
C ASP A 414 -16.79 8.34 1.31
N ILE A 415 -17.44 8.98 2.29
CA ILE A 415 -17.19 8.73 3.72
C ILE A 415 -17.52 7.27 4.09
N ARG A 416 -18.67 6.76 3.64
CA ARG A 416 -19.07 5.36 3.87
C ARG A 416 -18.09 4.38 3.21
N ASP A 417 -17.77 4.61 1.94
CA ASP A 417 -16.87 3.76 1.16
C ASP A 417 -15.47 3.70 1.77
N ILE A 418 -14.89 4.85 2.13
CA ILE A 418 -13.57 4.94 2.80
C ILE A 418 -13.60 4.20 4.14
N SER A 419 -14.68 4.35 4.92
CA SER A 419 -14.83 3.65 6.20
C SER A 419 -14.82 2.13 6.03
N THR A 420 -15.49 1.61 4.99
CA THR A 420 -15.49 0.19 4.65
C THR A 420 -14.10 -0.27 4.19
N ILE A 421 -13.42 0.48 3.31
CA ILE A 421 -12.05 0.18 2.86
C ILE A 421 -11.08 0.09 4.03
N LEU A 422 -11.12 1.05 4.95
CA LEU A 422 -10.24 1.08 6.12
C LEU A 422 -10.49 -0.11 7.07
N SER A 423 -11.73 -0.60 7.14
CA SER A 423 -12.13 -1.74 7.97
C SER A 423 -11.69 -3.07 7.37
N LEU A 424 -11.80 -3.22 6.04
CA LEU A 424 -11.32 -4.41 5.32
C LEU A 424 -9.80 -4.57 5.40
N ASN A 425 -9.06 -3.48 5.61
CA ASN A 425 -7.60 -3.48 5.63
C ASN A 425 -7.03 -3.05 7.00
N GLY A 426 -7.24 -3.86 8.04
CA GLY A 426 -6.85 -3.56 9.43
C GLY A 426 -5.38 -3.15 9.63
N GLU A 427 -5.13 -2.29 10.64
CA GLU A 427 -3.82 -1.66 10.90
C GLU A 427 -2.92 -2.43 11.88
N GLY A 428 -3.52 -3.13 12.86
CA GLY A 428 -2.76 -3.76 13.94
C GLY A 428 -1.76 -4.82 13.46
N ASP A 429 -2.11 -5.55 12.40
CA ASP A 429 -1.22 -6.55 11.78
C ASP A 429 -0.01 -5.90 11.13
N ILE A 430 -0.16 -4.68 10.63
CA ILE A 430 0.85 -3.95 9.86
C ILE A 430 1.89 -3.37 10.80
N VAL A 431 1.45 -2.75 11.91
CA VAL A 431 2.37 -2.20 12.91
C VAL A 431 3.25 -3.30 13.48
N GLU A 432 2.66 -4.40 13.94
CA GLU A 432 3.42 -5.50 14.54
C GLU A 432 4.34 -6.19 13.53
N SER A 433 3.85 -6.54 12.34
CA SER A 433 4.69 -7.19 11.31
C SER A 433 5.86 -6.31 10.89
N THR A 434 5.63 -5.01 10.67
CA THR A 434 6.67 -4.05 10.30
C THR A 434 7.69 -3.88 11.41
N ALA A 435 7.21 -3.77 12.66
CA ALA A 435 8.06 -3.59 13.82
C ALA A 435 8.94 -4.83 14.05
N ILE A 436 8.35 -6.03 14.04
CA ILE A 436 9.05 -7.31 14.21
C ILE A 436 10.07 -7.51 13.09
N ALA A 437 9.70 -7.28 11.82
CA ALA A 437 10.61 -7.40 10.69
C ALA A 437 11.83 -6.46 10.84
N THR A 438 11.60 -5.23 11.29
CA THR A 438 12.66 -4.24 11.51
C THR A 438 13.54 -4.62 12.70
N LEU A 439 12.96 -5.02 13.83
CA LEU A 439 13.68 -5.44 15.04
C LEU A 439 14.49 -6.71 14.81
N SER A 440 13.95 -7.69 14.09
CA SER A 440 14.67 -8.90 13.71
C SER A 440 15.92 -8.57 12.88
N THR A 441 15.77 -7.69 11.88
CA THR A 441 16.90 -7.20 11.09
C THR A 441 17.94 -6.47 11.96
N TRP A 442 17.46 -5.59 12.86
CA TRP A 442 18.33 -4.82 13.73
C TRP A 442 19.13 -5.72 14.69
N THR A 443 18.48 -6.70 15.30
CA THR A 443 19.11 -7.62 16.27
C THR A 443 20.13 -8.55 15.61
N THR A 444 19.83 -9.11 14.44
CA THR A 444 20.76 -9.96 13.68
C THR A 444 22.01 -9.20 13.23
N THR A 445 21.85 -7.94 12.81
CA THR A 445 22.95 -7.10 12.32
C THR A 445 23.77 -6.47 13.46
N SER A 446 23.13 -6.15 14.60
CA SER A 446 23.73 -5.39 15.71
C SER A 446 24.27 -6.25 16.86
N HIS A 447 24.25 -7.59 16.73
CA HIS A 447 24.59 -8.58 17.77
C HIS A 447 25.92 -8.38 18.50
N LYS A 448 26.85 -7.57 17.97
CA LYS A 448 28.17 -7.31 18.59
C LYS A 448 28.18 -6.28 19.73
N ARG A 449 27.08 -5.58 20.05
CA ARG A 449 27.10 -4.43 20.98
C ARG A 449 26.63 -4.68 22.42
N ILE A 450 26.04 -5.82 22.76
CA ILE A 450 25.54 -6.05 24.13
C ILE A 450 26.69 -6.57 25.00
N THR A 451 27.32 -5.69 25.78
CA THR A 451 28.40 -6.03 26.73
C THR A 451 28.05 -5.64 28.17
N SER A 452 28.77 -6.26 29.12
CA SER A 452 28.55 -6.40 30.58
C SER A 452 27.92 -5.23 31.38
N THR A 453 27.34 -5.60 32.52
CA THR A 453 26.53 -4.80 33.46
C THR A 453 27.15 -3.46 33.90
N LEU A 454 28.48 -3.38 33.98
CA LEU A 454 29.21 -2.17 34.38
C LEU A 454 29.41 -1.20 33.20
N ARG A 455 29.53 -1.75 31.98
CA ARG A 455 29.50 -0.97 30.74
C ARG A 455 28.11 -0.42 30.46
N ARG A 456 27.04 -1.11 30.90
CA ARG A 456 25.65 -0.65 30.78
C ARG A 456 25.39 0.69 31.49
N LEU A 457 25.97 0.91 32.67
CA LEU A 457 25.79 2.16 33.43
C LEU A 457 26.52 3.36 32.79
N LEU A 458 27.78 3.20 32.39
CA LEU A 458 28.52 4.23 31.64
C LEU A 458 27.97 4.42 30.22
N SER A 459 27.44 3.35 29.62
CA SER A 459 26.71 3.41 28.36
C SER A 459 25.43 4.21 28.49
N ASN A 460 24.72 4.16 29.63
CA ASN A 460 23.47 4.89 29.84
C ASN A 460 23.66 6.41 29.79
N GLU A 461 24.72 6.96 30.41
CA GLU A 461 25.05 8.38 30.31
C GLU A 461 25.43 8.79 28.88
N LYS A 462 26.22 7.95 28.19
CA LYS A 462 26.59 8.19 26.79
C LYS A 462 25.38 8.12 25.85
N THR A 463 24.49 7.14 26.00
CA THR A 463 23.23 7.06 25.23
C THR A 463 22.31 8.23 25.53
N ASN A 464 22.28 8.73 26.76
CA ASN A 464 21.49 9.92 27.11
C ASN A 464 22.07 11.18 26.44
N ALA A 465 23.41 11.30 26.38
CA ALA A 465 24.07 12.38 25.64
C ALA A 465 23.83 12.28 24.12
N ASP A 466 23.93 11.08 23.55
CA ASP A 466 23.69 10.81 22.13
C ASP A 466 22.21 11.02 21.72
N LEU A 467 21.26 10.80 22.65
CA LEU A 467 19.84 11.15 22.46
C LEU A 467 19.60 12.65 22.43
N LYS A 468 20.23 13.40 23.35
CA LYS A 468 20.09 14.86 23.45
C LYS A 468 20.75 15.54 22.25
N ASN A 469 22.01 15.22 21.96
CA ASN A 469 22.82 15.83 20.90
C ASN A 469 23.52 14.78 20.02
N PRO A 470 22.79 14.15 19.07
CA PRO A 470 23.39 13.24 18.11
C PRO A 470 24.40 13.95 17.19
N LYS A 471 25.43 13.22 16.75
CA LYS A 471 26.42 13.73 15.77
C LYS A 471 25.99 13.41 14.35
N LEU A 472 26.22 14.35 13.42
CA LEU A 472 26.10 14.11 11.98
C LEU A 472 27.18 13.12 11.55
N SER A 473 26.79 12.11 10.78
CA SER A 473 27.69 11.02 10.38
C SER A 473 27.56 10.59 8.92
N HIS A 474 26.44 10.92 8.28
CA HIS A 474 26.13 10.52 6.90
C HIS A 474 26.32 11.68 5.90
N TYR A 475 26.22 12.92 6.37
CA TYR A 475 26.32 14.14 5.57
C TYR A 475 25.30 14.17 4.42
N ILE A 476 24.05 13.81 4.73
CA ILE A 476 22.91 13.73 3.78
C ILE A 476 22.70 15.07 3.07
N ALA A 477 22.92 16.18 3.79
CA ALA A 477 22.74 17.53 3.26
C ALA A 477 23.62 17.86 2.04
N GLU A 478 24.76 17.18 1.86
CA GLU A 478 25.65 17.39 0.70
C GLU A 478 25.05 16.87 -0.61
N HIS A 479 24.00 16.05 -0.52
CA HIS A 479 23.35 15.37 -1.65
C HIS A 479 21.93 15.90 -1.91
N ALA A 480 21.51 16.97 -1.21
CA ALA A 480 20.21 17.59 -1.35
C ALA A 480 20.34 19.09 -1.70
N HIS A 481 19.24 19.72 -2.06
CA HIS A 481 19.23 21.16 -2.31
C HIS A 481 19.63 21.94 -1.02
N PRO A 482 20.47 22.99 -1.10
CA PRO A 482 20.98 23.70 0.09
C PRO A 482 19.90 24.23 1.04
N SER A 483 18.73 24.62 0.52
CA SER A 483 17.61 25.07 1.38
C SER A 483 17.04 23.98 2.28
N LEU A 484 17.30 22.70 1.97
CA LEU A 484 16.84 21.54 2.74
C LEU A 484 17.92 21.00 3.70
N GLN A 485 19.03 21.74 3.89
CA GLN A 485 20.11 21.35 4.78
C GLN A 485 19.61 20.99 6.18
N LEU A 486 18.73 21.81 6.76
CA LEU A 486 18.16 21.58 8.11
C LEU A 486 17.31 20.31 8.15
N ALA A 487 16.51 20.06 7.11
CA ALA A 487 15.70 18.84 7.02
C ALA A 487 16.58 17.58 6.93
N CYS A 488 17.69 17.64 6.19
CA CYS A 488 18.65 16.54 6.10
C CYS A 488 19.38 16.27 7.42
N GLN A 489 19.80 17.34 8.13
CA GLN A 489 20.45 17.22 9.43
C GLN A 489 19.52 16.57 10.46
N GLU A 490 18.25 16.98 10.49
CA GLU A 490 17.27 16.38 11.41
C GLU A 490 16.90 14.94 11.03
N LEU A 491 16.92 14.57 9.75
CA LEU A 491 16.80 13.17 9.35
C LEU A 491 17.91 12.33 9.99
N GLU A 492 19.17 12.78 9.91
CA GLU A 492 20.30 12.09 10.55
C GLU A 492 20.16 12.03 12.08
N PHE A 493 19.76 13.13 12.71
CA PHE A 493 19.52 13.16 14.16
C PHE A 493 18.42 12.18 14.56
N SER A 494 17.31 12.16 13.81
CA SER A 494 16.19 11.25 14.01
C SER A 494 16.61 9.79 13.86
N MET A 495 17.44 9.45 12.87
CA MET A 495 17.99 8.10 12.68
C MET A 495 18.84 7.66 13.87
N SER A 496 19.74 8.53 14.34
CA SER A 496 20.58 8.26 15.51
C SER A 496 19.75 8.05 16.78
N ARG A 497 18.73 8.90 17.00
CA ARG A 497 17.80 8.77 18.13
C ARG A 497 17.01 7.47 18.04
N LEU A 498 16.45 7.14 16.87
CA LEU A 498 15.69 5.90 16.66
C LEU A 498 16.54 4.66 16.96
N ASN A 499 17.76 4.58 16.43
CA ASN A 499 18.66 3.47 16.69
C ASN A 499 18.96 3.29 18.19
N THR A 500 19.11 4.41 18.91
CA THR A 500 19.32 4.40 20.36
C THR A 500 18.07 3.92 21.11
N VAL A 501 16.89 4.40 20.71
CA VAL A 501 15.59 3.97 21.26
C VAL A 501 15.37 2.47 21.05
N ILE A 502 15.60 1.96 19.83
CA ILE A 502 15.50 0.53 19.51
C ILE A 502 16.46 -0.29 20.38
N SER A 503 17.73 0.12 20.48
CA SER A 503 18.70 -0.56 21.32
C SER A 503 18.24 -0.67 22.77
N LYS A 504 17.58 0.37 23.28
CA LYS A 504 17.09 0.42 24.65
C LYS A 504 15.85 -0.46 24.85
N MET A 505 14.87 -0.34 23.95
CA MET A 505 13.66 -1.19 23.90
C MET A 505 14.03 -2.67 23.94
N VAL A 506 14.96 -3.10 23.08
CA VAL A 506 15.44 -4.49 23.04
C VAL A 506 16.15 -4.89 24.33
N SER A 507 16.96 -3.99 24.91
CA SER A 507 17.73 -4.30 26.13
C SER A 507 16.90 -4.39 27.41
N GLU A 508 15.77 -3.67 27.48
CA GLU A 508 14.95 -3.55 28.69
C GLU A 508 13.75 -4.49 28.67
N GLN A 509 13.04 -4.56 27.55
CA GLN A 509 11.83 -5.38 27.44
C GLN A 509 12.10 -6.79 26.89
N GLY A 510 13.20 -6.99 26.15
CA GLY A 510 13.56 -8.29 25.59
C GLY A 510 12.41 -8.91 24.79
N LYS A 511 11.96 -10.10 25.20
CA LYS A 511 10.84 -10.82 24.54
C LYS A 511 9.47 -10.19 24.79
N ASN A 512 9.30 -9.37 25.83
CA ASN A 512 8.01 -8.73 26.14
C ASN A 512 7.69 -7.57 25.19
N LEU A 513 8.66 -7.13 24.38
CA LEU A 513 8.49 -6.05 23.42
C LEU A 513 7.42 -6.35 22.37
N GLU A 514 7.22 -7.62 22.00
CA GLU A 514 6.16 -8.04 21.07
C GLU A 514 4.75 -7.74 21.60
N GLN A 515 4.60 -7.57 22.92
CA GLN A 515 3.31 -7.29 23.57
C GLN A 515 3.07 -5.79 23.80
N ASP A 516 4.08 -4.94 23.62
CA ASP A 516 3.98 -3.49 23.82
C ASP A 516 3.63 -2.76 22.52
N TYR A 517 2.35 -2.84 22.14
CA TYR A 517 1.86 -2.21 20.91
C TYR A 517 2.15 -0.70 20.84
N GLY A 518 2.10 0.01 21.97
CA GLY A 518 2.32 1.47 22.00
C GLY A 518 3.74 1.83 21.59
N SER A 519 4.74 1.12 22.12
CA SER A 519 6.13 1.32 21.74
C SER A 519 6.42 0.90 20.29
N LEU A 520 5.86 -0.22 19.84
CA LEU A 520 5.99 -0.67 18.45
C LEU A 520 5.35 0.34 17.47
N GLU A 521 4.17 0.85 17.79
CA GLU A 521 3.50 1.88 16.99
C GLU A 521 4.30 3.17 16.94
N GLY A 522 4.85 3.62 18.07
CA GLY A 522 5.71 4.80 18.12
C GLY A 522 6.93 4.64 17.21
N MET A 523 7.60 3.48 17.26
CA MET A 523 8.75 3.16 16.41
C MET A 523 8.39 3.16 14.92
N VAL A 524 7.31 2.46 14.54
CA VAL A 524 6.85 2.37 13.13
C VAL A 524 6.46 3.75 12.60
N ASN A 525 5.85 4.59 13.43
CA ASN A 525 5.53 5.96 13.06
C ASN A 525 6.76 6.83 12.81
N VAL A 526 7.82 6.67 13.62
CA VAL A 526 9.10 7.36 13.40
C VAL A 526 9.71 6.93 12.07
N LEU A 527 9.75 5.62 11.80
CA LEU A 527 10.24 5.06 10.53
C LEU A 527 9.45 5.56 9.32
N LYS A 528 8.12 5.60 9.42
CA LYS A 528 7.24 6.13 8.38
C LYS A 528 7.61 7.58 8.05
N ASN A 529 7.78 8.43 9.06
CA ASN A 529 8.12 9.83 8.86
C ASN A 529 9.53 10.00 8.26
N GLN A 530 10.51 9.20 8.69
CA GLN A 530 11.86 9.23 8.09
C GLN A 530 11.85 8.84 6.61
N MET A 531 11.09 7.79 6.24
CA MET A 531 10.92 7.39 4.83
C MET A 531 10.24 8.49 4.01
N VAL A 532 9.20 9.14 4.55
CA VAL A 532 8.55 10.29 3.91
C VAL A 532 9.52 11.44 3.73
N MET A 533 10.34 11.75 4.73
CA MET A 533 11.36 12.80 4.64
C MET A 533 12.34 12.52 3.50
N VAL A 534 12.85 11.28 3.38
CA VAL A 534 13.73 10.89 2.27
C VAL A 534 13.04 11.14 0.93
N ALA A 535 11.85 10.56 0.72
CA ALA A 535 11.14 10.70 -0.56
C ALA A 535 10.83 12.16 -0.93
N VAL A 536 10.43 12.98 0.04
CA VAL A 536 10.09 14.40 -0.14
C VAL A 536 11.33 15.28 -0.38
N ILE A 537 12.42 15.05 0.35
CA ILE A 537 13.70 15.74 0.16
C ILE A 537 14.24 15.43 -1.23
N SER A 538 14.25 14.15 -1.61
CA SER A 538 14.70 13.69 -2.93
C SER A 538 13.86 14.34 -4.05
N ARG A 539 12.51 14.29 -3.94
CA ARG A 539 11.61 14.89 -4.93
C ARG A 539 11.81 16.39 -5.08
N ALA A 540 11.81 17.13 -3.98
CA ALA A 540 11.91 18.59 -4.02
C ALA A 540 13.30 19.06 -4.50
N SER A 541 14.38 18.37 -4.08
CA SER A 541 15.73 18.64 -4.58
C SER A 541 15.83 18.40 -6.08
N ARG A 542 15.25 17.28 -6.56
CA ARG A 542 15.18 16.94 -7.98
C ARG A 542 14.38 17.98 -8.77
N SER A 543 13.20 18.36 -8.30
CA SER A 543 12.30 19.32 -8.95
C SER A 543 13.00 20.66 -9.22
N TYR A 544 13.78 21.13 -8.25
CA TYR A 544 14.61 22.32 -8.41
C TYR A 544 15.76 22.11 -9.39
N ALA A 545 16.50 21.00 -9.27
CA ALA A 545 17.65 20.71 -10.11
C ALA A 545 17.31 20.65 -11.62
N ILE A 546 16.13 20.15 -11.97
CA ILE A 546 15.65 20.09 -13.36
C ILE A 546 14.87 21.34 -13.79
N GLY A 547 14.66 22.31 -12.90
CA GLY A 547 14.01 23.58 -13.20
C GLY A 547 12.49 23.52 -13.41
N LEU A 548 11.77 22.67 -12.66
CA LEU A 548 10.31 22.65 -12.73
C LEU A 548 9.70 23.96 -12.23
N ARG A 549 8.58 24.37 -12.84
CA ARG A 549 7.90 25.66 -12.59
C ARG A 549 7.58 25.92 -11.11
N ASN A 550 7.20 24.89 -10.36
CA ASN A 550 6.74 25.00 -8.97
C ASN A 550 7.77 24.43 -7.96
N ALA A 551 9.04 24.33 -8.35
CA ALA A 551 10.08 23.75 -7.51
C ALA A 551 10.26 24.50 -6.19
N ASP A 552 10.07 25.82 -6.19
CA ASP A 552 10.07 26.67 -5.00
C ASP A 552 8.98 26.27 -3.99
N ILE A 553 7.78 25.98 -4.48
CA ILE A 553 6.66 25.47 -3.67
C ILE A 553 7.00 24.09 -3.10
N GLU A 554 7.57 23.19 -3.90
CA GLU A 554 7.98 21.87 -3.44
C GLU A 554 9.05 21.94 -2.34
N LEU A 555 10.03 22.86 -2.46
CA LEU A 555 11.02 23.12 -1.41
C LEU A 555 10.37 23.65 -0.12
N ALA A 556 9.40 24.57 -0.23
CA ALA A 556 8.66 25.09 0.92
C ALA A 556 7.79 24.01 1.60
N TRP A 557 7.13 23.16 0.81
CA TRP A 557 6.35 22.04 1.32
C TRP A 557 7.23 20.99 1.98
N ALA A 558 8.36 20.64 1.38
CA ALA A 558 9.33 19.73 1.98
C ALA A 558 9.81 20.24 3.35
N THR A 559 10.11 21.54 3.43
CA THR A 559 10.49 22.20 4.68
C THR A 559 9.36 22.15 5.72
N THR A 560 8.11 22.39 5.30
CA THR A 560 6.95 22.41 6.20
C THR A 560 6.60 21.01 6.72
N ILE A 561 6.62 20.00 5.85
CA ILE A 561 6.39 18.59 6.20
C ILE A 561 7.43 18.16 7.23
N TYR A 562 8.69 18.50 7.01
CA TYR A 562 9.76 18.27 7.97
C TYR A 562 9.43 18.92 9.33
N TYR A 563 9.09 20.21 9.41
CA TYR A 563 8.81 20.86 10.69
C TYR A 563 7.62 20.25 11.44
N ARG A 564 6.56 19.88 10.72
CA ARG A 564 5.39 19.19 11.30
C ARG A 564 5.78 17.82 11.83
N ASP A 565 6.50 17.04 11.01
CA ASP A 565 6.87 15.67 11.34
C ASP A 565 7.94 15.64 12.44
N LEU A 566 8.80 16.66 12.55
CA LEU A 566 9.79 16.86 13.63
C LEU A 566 9.13 16.94 15.01
N ILE A 567 8.03 17.69 15.14
CA ILE A 567 7.29 17.79 16.41
C ILE A 567 6.70 16.42 16.77
N GLY A 568 6.11 15.72 15.80
CA GLY A 568 5.58 14.37 16.00
C GLY A 568 6.66 13.33 16.33
N LEU A 569 7.83 13.43 15.68
CA LEU A 569 9.00 12.58 15.89
C LEU A 569 9.56 12.74 17.30
N ASN A 570 9.82 13.97 17.72
CA ASN A 570 10.34 14.26 19.06
C ASN A 570 9.32 13.90 20.14
N LEU A 571 8.04 14.23 19.97
CA LEU A 571 7.00 13.87 20.96
C LEU A 571 6.82 12.36 21.11
N ARG A 572 6.86 11.59 20.02
CA ARG A 572 6.70 10.13 20.07
C ARG A 572 7.95 9.43 20.59
N GLN A 573 9.14 9.89 20.21
CA GLN A 573 10.38 9.43 20.83
C GLN A 573 10.37 9.75 22.33
N CYS A 574 9.96 10.96 22.73
CA CYS A 574 9.76 11.33 24.12
C CYS A 574 8.68 10.49 24.82
N GLN A 575 7.59 10.12 24.16
CA GLN A 575 6.55 9.24 24.73
C GLN A 575 7.07 7.82 24.96
N ILE A 576 7.79 7.24 24.01
CA ILE A 576 8.45 5.93 24.19
C ILE A 576 9.45 6.03 25.36
N ILE A 577 10.24 7.10 25.40
CA ILE A 577 11.17 7.38 26.49
C ILE A 577 10.40 7.55 27.83
N LEU A 578 9.28 8.25 27.86
CA LEU A 578 8.47 8.45 29.06
C LEU A 578 7.86 7.15 29.59
N VAL A 579 7.35 6.30 28.70
CA VAL A 579 6.77 4.99 29.04
C VAL A 579 7.85 4.05 29.56
N LEU A 580 9.06 4.10 29.00
CA LEU A 580 10.18 3.27 29.43
C LEU A 580 10.90 3.80 30.69
N PHE A 581 10.89 5.12 30.95
CA PHE A 581 11.74 5.73 31.98
C PHE A 581 11.04 6.48 33.11
N GLY A 582 9.74 6.78 33.02
CA GLY A 582 9.11 7.72 33.93
C GLY A 582 9.61 9.16 33.76
N SER A 583 9.06 10.09 34.55
CA SER A 583 9.22 11.55 34.42
C SER A 583 10.65 12.09 34.63
N THR A 584 11.61 11.25 35.00
CA THR A 584 13.01 11.64 35.28
C THR A 584 13.81 12.08 34.05
N LEU A 585 13.27 11.91 32.83
CA LEU A 585 13.93 12.24 31.55
C LEU A 585 13.38 13.48 30.83
N LEU A 586 12.38 14.17 31.41
CA LEU A 586 11.70 15.32 30.79
C LEU A 586 12.37 16.70 31.02
N TYR A 587 13.57 16.74 31.61
CA TYR A 587 14.34 17.98 31.83
C TYR A 587 15.52 18.15 30.86
#